data_AF-A0A182XQ45-F1
#
_entry.id   AF-A0A182XQ45-F1
#
_cell.length_a   1.000
_cell.length_b   1.000
_cell.length_c   1.000
_cell.angle_alpha   90.00
_cell.angle_beta   90.00
_cell.angle_gamma   90.00
#
_symmetry.space_group_name_H-M   'P 1'
#
loop_
_entity.id
_entity.type
_entity.pdbx_description
1 polymer ?
#
loop_
_entity_poly.entity_id
_entity_poly.type
_entity_poly.pdbx_seq_one_letter_code
_entity_poly.pdbx_strand_id
1 'polypeptide(L)'
;MEEELDTTIINFMRLSRNDFNYLLEQITPKIKKMDTNMRPSLSPRDMLIVTLRYLTTGDQYKSLEYAFRISAQAISKFVPQVCDCLVEVLRNYVK
;
A
#
# COMPACT_ATOMS: atom_id res chain seq x y z
N MET A 1 14.19 3.55 -6.19
CA MET A 1 12.97 2.99 -5.54
C MET A 1 11.80 3.94 -5.74
N GLU A 2 11.92 5.23 -5.44
CA GLU A 2 10.83 6.21 -5.66
C GLU A 2 10.37 6.39 -7.12
N GLU A 3 11.25 6.34 -8.12
CA GLU A 3 10.85 6.60 -9.53
C GLU A 3 10.11 5.44 -10.23
N GLU A 4 10.50 4.18 -9.99
CA GLU A 4 9.74 3.00 -10.49
C GLU A 4 8.36 2.89 -9.84
N LEU A 5 8.24 3.44 -8.63
CA LEU A 5 7.06 3.39 -7.80
C LEU A 5 5.98 4.38 -8.29
N ASP A 6 6.40 5.60 -8.65
CA ASP A 6 5.52 6.60 -9.28
C ASP A 6 4.99 6.13 -10.64
N THR A 7 5.83 5.46 -11.43
CA THR A 7 5.42 4.83 -12.69
C THR A 7 4.41 3.70 -12.43
N THR A 8 4.58 2.95 -11.34
CA THR A 8 3.65 1.90 -10.94
C THR A 8 2.29 2.46 -10.54
N ILE A 9 2.27 3.57 -9.79
CA ILE A 9 1.03 4.25 -9.36
C ILE A 9 0.19 4.67 -10.56
N ILE A 10 0.80 5.35 -11.52
CA ILE A 10 0.07 5.96 -12.64
C ILE A 10 -0.34 4.89 -13.67
N ASN A 11 0.57 3.97 -14.01
CA ASN A 11 0.33 3.05 -15.14
C ASN A 11 -0.49 1.82 -14.76
N PHE A 12 -0.33 1.28 -13.55
CA PHE A 12 -1.05 0.07 -13.14
C PHE A 12 -2.35 0.42 -12.43
N MET A 13 -2.34 1.42 -11.55
CA MET A 13 -3.43 1.58 -10.57
C MET A 13 -4.54 2.52 -11.07
N ARG A 14 -4.37 3.12 -12.27
CA ARG A 14 -5.31 4.10 -12.88
C ARG A 14 -5.78 5.18 -11.91
N LEU A 15 -4.95 5.50 -10.92
CA LEU A 15 -5.19 6.49 -9.87
C LEU A 15 -4.46 7.77 -10.23
N SER A 16 -5.13 8.91 -10.05
CA SER A 16 -4.43 10.20 -10.14
C SER A 16 -3.50 10.35 -8.94
N ARG A 17 -2.45 11.17 -9.09
CA ARG A 17 -1.54 11.50 -7.98
C ARG A 17 -2.30 12.11 -6.79
N ASN A 18 -3.34 12.89 -7.08
CA ASN A 18 -4.17 13.53 -6.06
C ASN A 18 -4.98 12.50 -5.27
N ASP A 19 -5.59 11.53 -5.95
CA ASP A 19 -6.36 10.47 -5.28
C ASP A 19 -5.45 9.59 -4.44
N PHE A 20 -4.25 9.27 -4.95
CA PHE A 20 -3.25 8.52 -4.19
C PHE A 20 -2.83 9.27 -2.92
N ASN A 21 -2.51 10.56 -3.04
CA ASN A 21 -2.12 11.39 -1.89
C ASN A 21 -3.27 11.51 -0.88
N TYR A 22 -4.50 11.70 -1.35
CA TYR A 22 -5.68 11.72 -0.50
C TYR A 22 -5.84 10.41 0.29
N LEU A 23 -5.75 9.26 -0.39
CA LEU A 23 -5.81 7.96 0.27
C LEU A 23 -4.68 7.81 1.29
N LEU A 24 -3.46 8.19 0.92
CA LEU A 24 -2.30 8.13 1.80
C LEU A 24 -2.51 8.96 3.07
N GLU A 25 -3.00 10.19 2.96
CA GLU A 25 -3.31 11.05 4.11
C GLU A 25 -4.36 10.42 5.03
N GLN A 26 -5.40 9.82 4.48
CA GLN A 26 -6.48 9.22 5.25
C GLN A 26 -6.07 7.93 5.98
N ILE A 27 -5.24 7.09 5.34
CA ILE A 27 -4.83 5.80 5.93
C ILE A 27 -3.61 5.94 6.84
N THR A 28 -2.72 6.92 6.60
CA THR A 28 -1.49 7.12 7.38
C THR A 28 -1.72 7.08 8.89
N PRO A 29 -2.70 7.79 9.48
CA PRO A 29 -2.95 7.72 10.92
C PRO A 29 -3.39 6.32 11.40
N LYS A 30 -3.92 5.47 10.53
CA LYS A 30 -4.45 4.13 10.85
C LYS A 30 -3.40 3.03 10.68
N ILE A 31 -2.47 3.19 9.74
CA ILE A 31 -1.48 2.14 9.39
C ILE A 31 -0.08 2.43 9.89
N LYS A 32 0.19 3.63 10.44
CA LYS A 32 1.49 3.99 10.99
C LYS A 32 1.80 3.11 12.20
N LYS A 33 2.53 2.03 11.97
CA LYS A 33 3.15 1.23 13.03
C LYS A 33 4.26 2.06 13.65
N MET A 34 4.29 2.15 14.99
CA MET A 34 5.42 2.71 15.72
C MET A 34 6.71 2.01 15.26
N ASP A 35 7.71 2.80 14.90
CA ASP A 35 9.05 2.29 14.63
C ASP A 35 9.53 1.49 15.84
N THR A 36 10.00 0.27 15.60
CA THR A 36 10.67 -0.52 16.63
C THR A 36 12.17 -0.39 16.42
N ASN A 37 12.93 -0.32 17.51
CA ASN A 37 14.37 -0.03 17.54
C ASN A 37 15.27 -1.01 16.75
N MET A 38 14.70 -2.05 16.12
CA MET A 38 15.43 -3.13 15.45
C MET A 38 15.40 -3.04 13.91
N ARG A 39 14.40 -2.39 13.29
CA ARG A 39 14.30 -2.23 11.83
C ARG A 39 13.44 -1.00 11.50
N PRO A 40 13.83 -0.14 10.54
CA PRO A 40 12.95 0.94 10.07
C PRO A 40 11.61 0.36 9.64
N SER A 41 10.51 0.93 10.14
CA SER A 41 9.17 0.51 9.75
C SER A 41 8.97 0.79 8.26
N LEU A 42 8.24 -0.10 7.58
CA LEU A 42 7.85 0.14 6.20
C LEU A 42 6.96 1.39 6.17
N SER A 43 7.23 2.33 5.26
CA SER A 43 6.49 3.58 5.24
C SER A 43 5.01 3.32 4.90
N PRO A 44 4.06 4.12 5.44
CA PRO A 44 2.65 4.06 5.05
C PRO A 44 2.46 4.16 3.53
N ARG A 45 3.32 4.94 2.85
CA ARG A 45 3.34 5.08 1.39
C ARG A 45 3.64 3.74 0.71
N ASP A 46 4.72 3.07 1.10
CA ASP A 46 5.10 1.78 0.51
C ASP A 46 4.04 0.70 0.77
N MET A 47 3.49 0.66 1.99
CA MET A 47 2.40 -0.25 2.34
C MET A 47 1.18 -0.05 1.42
N LEU A 48 0.80 1.20 1.17
CA LEU A 48 -0.31 1.52 0.28
C LEU A 48 -0.03 1.05 -1.15
N ILE A 49 1.17 1.29 -1.66
CA ILE A 49 1.49 0.97 -3.05
C ILE A 49 1.53 -0.54 -3.29
N VAL A 50 2.15 -1.30 -2.38
CA VAL A 50 2.15 -2.77 -2.47
C VAL A 50 0.72 -3.30 -2.42
N THR A 51 -0.13 -2.73 -1.55
CA THR A 51 -1.53 -3.15 -1.41
C THR A 51 -2.33 -2.83 -2.67
N LEU A 52 -2.22 -1.62 -3.21
CA LEU A 52 -2.93 -1.25 -4.43
C LEU A 52 -2.41 -2.03 -5.65
N ARG A 53 -1.11 -2.34 -5.71
CA ARG A 53 -0.54 -3.22 -6.74
C ARG A 53 -1.16 -4.61 -6.66
N TYR A 54 -1.24 -5.19 -5.45
CA TYR A 54 -1.91 -6.46 -5.20
C TYR A 54 -3.37 -6.44 -5.66
N LEU A 55 -4.13 -5.40 -5.28
CA LEU A 55 -5.55 -5.27 -5.65
C LEU A 55 -5.77 -5.12 -7.16
N THR A 56 -4.84 -4.45 -7.85
CA THR A 56 -4.94 -4.23 -9.30
C THR A 56 -4.59 -5.49 -10.09
N THR A 57 -3.51 -6.19 -9.72
CA THR A 57 -3.00 -7.32 -10.52
C THR A 57 -3.47 -8.69 -10.04
N GLY A 58 -3.97 -8.81 -8.81
CA GLY A 58 -4.30 -10.11 -8.19
C GLY A 58 -3.10 -11.03 -8.02
N ASP A 59 -1.90 -10.47 -7.95
CA ASP A 59 -0.64 -11.24 -7.94
C ASP A 59 -0.40 -11.91 -6.57
N GLN A 60 0.40 -12.96 -6.57
CA GLN A 60 0.77 -13.66 -5.33
C GLN A 60 1.75 -12.83 -4.51
N TYR A 61 1.70 -12.96 -3.18
CA TYR A 61 2.62 -12.26 -2.28
C TYR A 61 4.10 -12.58 -2.55
N LYS A 62 4.43 -13.77 -3.07
CA LYS A 62 5.80 -14.11 -3.49
C LYS A 62 6.30 -13.24 -4.64
N SER A 63 5.47 -12.98 -5.64
CA SER A 63 5.82 -12.11 -6.76
C SER A 63 6.06 -10.68 -6.29
N LEU A 64 5.19 -10.19 -5.39
CA LEU A 64 5.34 -8.88 -4.76
C LEU A 64 6.59 -8.79 -3.88
N GLU A 65 6.99 -9.89 -3.23
CA GLU A 65 8.24 -9.94 -2.47
C GLU A 65 9.46 -9.69 -3.35
N TYR A 66 9.52 -10.30 -4.53
CA TYR A 66 10.60 -10.03 -5.48
C TYR A 66 10.56 -8.60 -6.03
N ALA A 67 9.36 -8.09 -6.34
CA ALA A 67 9.18 -6.76 -6.92
C ALA A 67 9.55 -5.63 -5.94
N PHE A 68 9.10 -5.73 -4.69
CA PHE A 68 9.23 -4.65 -3.70
C PHE A 68 10.33 -4.92 -2.65
N ARG A 69 10.98 -6.09 -2.69
CA ARG A 69 12.00 -6.52 -1.72
C ARG A 69 11.50 -6.52 -0.28
N ILE A 70 10.23 -6.87 -0.09
CA ILE A 70 9.55 -6.97 1.20
C ILE A 70 9.10 -8.42 1.37
N SER A 71 9.40 -9.06 2.49
CA SER A 71 9.06 -10.48 2.66
C SER A 71 7.56 -10.75 2.50
N ALA A 72 7.19 -11.86 1.86
CA ALA A 72 5.78 -12.23 1.69
C ALA A 72 5.04 -12.33 3.04
N GLN A 73 5.75 -12.66 4.12
CA GLN A 73 5.22 -12.65 5.49
C GLN A 73 4.85 -11.25 5.99
N ALA A 74 5.64 -10.22 5.65
CA ALA A 74 5.31 -8.85 5.99
C ALA A 74 4.11 -8.37 5.16
N ILE A 75 4.13 -8.66 3.86
CA ILE A 75 3.03 -8.35 2.92
C ILE A 75 1.72 -8.95 3.42
N SER A 76 1.71 -10.25 3.78
CA SER A 76 0.50 -10.92 4.28
C SER A 76 -0.05 -10.33 5.58
N LYS A 77 0.77 -9.60 6.36
CA LYS A 77 0.35 -8.94 7.59
C LYS A 77 -0.24 -7.56 7.35
N PHE A 78 0.36 -6.73 6.49
CA PHE A 78 -0.10 -5.36 6.30
C PHE A 78 -1.16 -5.24 5.20
N VAL A 79 -1.17 -6.08 4.16
CA VAL A 79 -2.15 -5.97 3.06
C VAL A 79 -3.60 -6.02 3.58
N PRO A 80 -4.00 -6.98 4.44
CA PRO A 80 -5.35 -6.98 5.01
C PRO A 80 -5.64 -5.72 5.84
N GLN A 81 -4.67 -5.26 6.64
CA GLN A 81 -4.83 -4.05 7.47
C GLN A 81 -5.06 -2.79 6.62
N VAL A 82 -4.32 -2.65 5.52
CA VAL A 82 -4.48 -1.54 4.58
C VAL A 82 -5.82 -1.67 3.84
N CYS A 83 -6.23 -2.87 3.43
CA CYS A 83 -7.55 -3.10 2.82
C CYS A 83 -8.69 -2.69 3.75
N ASP A 84 -8.65 -3.07 5.03
CA ASP A 84 -9.66 -2.68 6.01
C ASP A 84 -9.74 -1.15 6.15
N CYS A 85 -8.58 -0.48 6.22
CA CYS A 85 -8.52 0.98 6.26
C CYS A 85 -9.09 1.62 4.99
N LEU A 86 -8.80 1.06 3.81
CA LEU A 86 -9.32 1.55 2.53
C LEU A 86 -10.84 1.40 2.46
N VAL A 87 -11.38 0.26 2.87
CA VAL A 87 -12.84 0.01 2.93
C VAL A 87 -13.51 1.04 3.84
N GLU A 88 -12.92 1.35 4.98
CA GLU A 88 -13.47 2.35 5.90
C GLU A 88 -13.43 3.77 5.32
N VAL A 89 -12.29 4.18 4.75
CA VAL A 89 -12.11 5.51 4.15
C VAL A 89 -13.03 5.71 2.94
N LEU A 90 -13.18 4.67 2.11
CA LEU A 90 -13.96 4.72 0.88
C LEU A 90 -15.44 4.37 1.07
N ARG A 91 -15.86 4.00 2.29
CA ARG A 91 -17.23 3.55 2.58
C ARG A 91 -18.31 4.51 2.10
N ASN A 92 -18.06 5.82 2.22
CA ASN A 92 -19.03 6.86 1.84
C ASN A 92 -19.11 7.08 0.31
N TYR A 93 -18.20 6.51 -0.46
CA TYR A 93 -18.16 6.64 -1.92
C TYR A 93 -18.83 5.46 -2.63
N VAL A 94 -19.05 4.35 -1.94
CA VAL A 94 -19.75 3.17 -2.46
C VAL A 94 -21.23 3.27 -2.06
N LYS A 95 -22.12 3.37 -3.07
CA LYS A 95 -23.58 3.43 -2.90
C LYS A 95 -24.19 2.04 -2.79
#